data_AF-A0A450U494-F1
#
_entry.id   AF-A0A450U494-F1
#
_cell.length_a   1.000
_cell.length_b   1.000
_cell.length_c   1.000
_cell.angle_alpha   90.00
_cell.angle_beta   90.00
_cell.angle_gamma   90.00
#
_symmetry.space_group_name_H-M   'P 1'
#
loop_
_entity.id
_entity.type
_entity.pdbx_description
1 polymer ?
#
loop_
_entity_poly.entity_id
_entity_poly.type
_entity_poly.pdbx_seq_one_letter_code
_entity_poly.pdbx_strand_id
1 'polypeptide(L)'
;MTEIGWTDYLRYRARLRKFDMTIIEDIVRYGNERYFDTSTDRWVVVGKHANTLVMIPYDITENGKIIPVTIHATTRRQINYRVKSARFRI
;
A
#
# COMPACT_ATOMS: atom_id res chain seq x y z
N MET A 1 15.17 -7.36 9.89
CA MET A 1 14.65 -6.20 9.15
C MET A 1 14.16 -6.70 7.81
N THR A 2 12.88 -6.55 7.48
CA THR A 2 12.31 -7.06 6.23
C THR A 2 12.81 -6.25 5.04
N GLU A 3 13.34 -6.91 4.01
CA GLU A 3 13.80 -6.22 2.80
C GLU A 3 12.60 -5.67 2.01
N ILE A 4 12.74 -4.46 1.44
CA ILE A 4 11.72 -3.87 0.55
C ILE A 4 12.29 -3.79 -0.88
N GLY A 5 11.64 -4.48 -1.81
CA GLY A 5 11.92 -4.43 -3.23
C GLY A 5 11.19 -3.27 -3.90
N TRP A 6 11.83 -2.11 -3.99
CA TRP A 6 11.26 -0.95 -4.67
C TRP A 6 11.23 -1.13 -6.19
N THR A 7 10.03 -1.11 -6.78
CA THR A 7 9.86 -1.18 -8.24
C THR A 7 9.99 0.19 -8.88
N ASP A 8 10.47 0.23 -10.13
CA ASP A 8 10.56 1.48 -10.88
C ASP A 8 9.18 2.08 -11.16
N TYR A 9 8.15 1.24 -11.32
CA TYR A 9 6.78 1.69 -11.46
C TYR A 9 6.29 2.42 -10.19
N LEU A 10 6.53 1.87 -9.00
CA LEU A 10 6.18 2.57 -7.76
C LEU A 10 6.94 3.89 -7.62
N ARG A 11 8.27 3.89 -7.86
CA ARG A 11 9.09 5.12 -7.79
C ARG A 11 8.57 6.19 -8.75
N TYR A 12 8.23 5.78 -9.98
CA TYR A 12 7.62 6.65 -10.97
C TYR A 12 6.30 7.25 -10.47
N ARG A 13 5.41 6.43 -9.89
CA ARG A 13 4.09 6.87 -9.38
C ARG A 13 4.22 7.76 -8.16
N ALA A 14 5.16 7.48 -7.26
CA ALA A 14 5.47 8.32 -6.11
C ALA A 14 5.93 9.70 -6.56
N ARG A 15 6.90 9.76 -7.49
CA ARG A 15 7.39 11.03 -8.07
C ARG A 15 6.28 11.82 -8.76
N LEU A 16 5.51 11.17 -9.63
CA LEU A 16 4.42 11.82 -10.38
C LEU A 16 3.37 12.44 -9.46
N ARG A 17 3.09 11.78 -8.33
CA ARG A 17 2.08 12.21 -7.34
C ARG A 17 2.66 12.99 -6.17
N LYS A 18 3.98 13.27 -6.20
CA LYS A 18 4.72 13.99 -5.16
C LYS A 18 4.63 13.31 -3.77
N PHE A 19 4.59 11.98 -3.75
CA PHE A 19 4.72 11.23 -2.50
C PHE A 19 6.20 11.02 -2.17
N ASP A 20 6.55 11.31 -0.92
CA ASP A 20 7.87 11.09 -0.34
C ASP A 20 8.12 9.59 -0.11
N MET A 21 9.21 9.06 -0.67
CA MET A 21 9.58 7.66 -0.55
C MET A 21 9.87 7.22 0.89
N THR A 22 10.37 8.12 1.76
CA THR A 22 10.65 7.81 3.17
C THR A 22 9.35 7.53 3.93
N ILE A 23 8.32 8.35 3.68
CA ILE A 23 7.00 8.16 4.28
C ILE A 23 6.31 6.92 3.70
N ILE A 24 6.49 6.63 2.41
CA ILE A 24 6.00 5.37 1.80
C ILE A 24 6.65 4.17 2.50
N GLU A 25 7.96 4.22 2.76
CA GLU A 25 8.68 3.18 3.49
C GLU A 25 8.12 2.98 4.89
N ASP A 26 7.92 4.05 5.65
CA ASP A 26 7.35 3.98 7.00
C ASP A 26 5.96 3.35 7.01
N ILE A 27 5.09 3.72 6.06
CA ILE A 27 3.76 3.13 5.93
C ILE A 27 3.88 1.63 5.59
N VAL A 28 4.75 1.26 4.65
CA VAL A 28 4.94 -0.15 4.25
C VAL A 28 5.47 -1.00 5.38
N ARG A 29 6.39 -0.47 6.19
CA ARG A 29 7.00 -1.18 7.32
C ARG A 29 6.08 -1.26 8.53
N TYR A 30 5.49 -0.14 8.92
CA TYR A 30 4.90 0.04 10.24
C TYR A 30 3.39 0.34 10.20
N GLY A 31 2.79 0.42 9.01
CA GLY A 31 1.35 0.61 8.87
C GLY A 31 0.56 -0.55 9.48
N ASN A 32 -0.38 -0.20 10.38
CA ASN A 32 -1.22 -1.15 11.12
C ASN A 32 -2.51 -1.50 10.39
N GLU A 33 -2.99 -0.64 9.48
CA GLU A 33 -4.20 -0.90 8.71
C GLU A 33 -3.83 -1.66 7.43
N ARG A 34 -4.03 -2.98 7.45
CA ARG A 34 -3.73 -3.87 6.32
C ARG A 34 -4.95 -4.67 5.93
N TYR A 35 -5.06 -4.94 4.63
CA TYR A 35 -6.10 -5.77 4.06
C TYR A 35 -5.51 -6.69 3.01
N PHE A 36 -6.13 -7.84 2.83
CA PHE A 36 -5.98 -8.64 1.64
C PHE A 36 -7.04 -8.22 0.60
N ASP A 37 -6.61 -7.75 -0.57
CA ASP A 37 -7.49 -7.43 -1.71
C ASP A 37 -7.72 -8.70 -2.54
N THR A 38 -8.90 -9.30 -2.37
CA THR A 38 -9.30 -10.55 -3.02
C THR A 38 -9.48 -10.40 -4.54
N SER A 39 -9.60 -9.18 -5.06
CA SER A 39 -9.73 -8.96 -6.50
C SER A 39 -8.41 -8.90 -7.24
N THR A 40 -7.33 -8.55 -6.53
CA THR A 40 -5.98 -8.44 -7.11
C THR A 40 -5.03 -9.49 -6.58
N ASP A 41 -5.46 -10.27 -5.58
CA ASP A 41 -4.67 -11.27 -4.85
C ASP A 41 -3.41 -10.66 -4.21
N ARG A 42 -3.59 -9.51 -3.54
CA ARG A 42 -2.47 -8.74 -2.96
C ARG A 42 -2.79 -8.22 -1.58
N TRP A 43 -1.75 -8.07 -0.76
CA TRP A 43 -1.85 -7.28 0.44
C TRP A 43 -1.90 -5.79 0.09
N VAL A 44 -2.58 -5.02 0.93
CA VAL A 44 -2.71 -3.58 0.83
C VAL A 44 -2.48 -3.01 2.21
N VAL A 45 -1.53 -2.10 2.33
CA VAL A 45 -1.35 -1.29 3.54
C VAL A 45 -1.91 0.10 3.31
N VAL A 46 -2.66 0.61 4.29
CA VAL A 46 -3.22 1.94 4.31
C VAL A 46 -2.45 2.79 5.31
N GLY A 47 -2.11 4.01 4.93
CA GLY A 47 -1.42 4.96 5.79
C GLY A 47 -1.71 6.40 5.40
N LYS A 48 -1.18 7.34 6.18
CA LYS A 48 -1.28 8.78 5.88
C LYS A 48 0.05 9.29 5.35
N HIS A 49 0.00 9.99 4.23
CA HIS A 49 1.08 10.83 3.73
C HIS A 49 0.64 12.29 3.88
N ALA A 50 1.19 12.99 4.87
CA ALA A 50 0.69 14.28 5.34
C ALA A 50 -0.84 14.23 5.59
N ASN A 51 -1.62 15.03 4.84
CA ASN A 51 -3.09 15.07 4.95
C ASN A 51 -3.82 14.10 4.00
N THR A 52 -3.09 13.30 3.24
CA THR A 52 -3.66 12.38 2.24
C THR A 52 -3.64 10.95 2.77
N LEU A 53 -4.80 10.30 2.79
CA LEU A 53 -4.86 8.86 3.02
C LEU A 53 -4.41 8.14 1.75
N VAL A 54 -3.46 7.23 1.88
CA VAL A 54 -2.91 6.46 0.77
C VAL A 54 -3.10 4.97 0.99
N MET A 55 -3.20 4.24 -0.11
CA MET A 55 -3.18 2.79 -0.14
C MET A 55 -2.02 2.32 -1.02
N ILE A 56 -1.30 1.32 -0.52
CA ILE A 56 -0.11 0.76 -1.15
C ILE A 56 -0.30 -0.75 -1.24
N PRO A 57 -0.72 -1.27 -2.42
CA PRO A 57 -0.69 -2.70 -2.68
C PRO A 57 0.73 -3.21 -2.73
N TYR A 58 0.98 -4.39 -2.18
CA TYR A 58 2.29 -5.03 -2.18
C TYR A 58 2.18 -6.55 -2.27
N ASP A 59 3.18 -7.14 -2.90
CA ASP A 59 3.40 -8.59 -2.91
C ASP A 59 4.36 -8.97 -1.78
N ILE A 60 4.25 -10.21 -1.29
CA ILE A 60 5.21 -10.82 -0.36
C ILE A 60 5.82 -12.02 -1.06
N THR A 61 7.14 -12.05 -1.16
CA THR A 61 7.86 -13.20 -1.72
C THR A 61 8.01 -14.32 -0.69
N GLU A 62 8.43 -15.51 -1.14
CA GLU A 62 8.67 -16.66 -0.26
C GLU A 62 9.68 -16.38 0.87
N ASN A 63 10.70 -15.55 0.61
CA ASN A 63 11.69 -15.12 1.60
C ASN A 63 11.24 -13.92 2.45
N GLY A 64 9.96 -13.55 2.39
CA GLY A 64 9.36 -12.48 3.20
C GLY A 64 9.67 -11.06 2.73
N LYS A 65 10.29 -10.88 1.55
CA LYS A 65 10.55 -9.55 0.97
C LYS A 65 9.23 -8.91 0.55
N ILE A 66 9.05 -7.64 0.93
CA ILE A 66 7.87 -6.85 0.56
C ILE A 66 8.15 -6.12 -0.75
N ILE A 67 7.27 -6.25 -1.74
CA ILE A 67 7.41 -5.58 -3.04
C ILE A 67 6.20 -4.68 -3.27
N PRO A 68 6.30 -3.37 -2.93
CA PRO A 68 5.22 -2.43 -3.19
C PRO A 68 5.02 -2.24 -4.70
N VAL A 69 3.78 -2.39 -5.14
CA VAL A 69 3.40 -2.37 -6.56
C VAL A 69 3.11 -0.95 -7.03
N THR A 70 2.31 -0.20 -6.27
CA THR A 70 1.89 1.16 -6.62
C THR A 70 1.43 1.89 -5.36
N ILE A 71 1.22 3.21 -5.44
CA ILE A 71 0.67 4.02 -4.36
C ILE A 71 -0.45 4.90 -4.91
N HIS A 72 -1.60 4.94 -4.24
CA HIS A 72 -2.74 5.75 -4.65
C HIS A 72 -3.31 6.52 -3.46
N ALA A 73 -3.66 7.80 -3.69
CA ALA A 73 -4.56 8.50 -2.78
C ALA A 73 -5.91 7.79 -2.75
N THR A 74 -6.51 7.73 -1.56
CA THR A 74 -7.79 7.07 -1.31
C THR A 74 -8.56 7.87 -0.25
N THR A 75 -9.78 7.45 0.02
CA THR A 75 -10.62 8.01 1.09
C THR A 75 -11.08 6.91 2.02
N ARG A 76 -11.41 7.28 3.26
CA ARG A 76 -12.01 6.35 4.23
C ARG A 76 -13.29 5.72 3.69
N ARG A 77 -14.09 6.49 2.93
CA ARG A 77 -15.29 6.00 2.25
C ARG A 77 -14.97 4.89 1.24
N GLN A 78 -13.94 5.06 0.41
CA GLN A 78 -13.53 4.05 -0.58
C GLN A 78 -13.00 2.77 0.10
N ILE A 79 -12.23 2.90 1.19
CA ILE A 79 -11.77 1.74 1.95
C ILE A 79 -12.97 0.99 2.55
N ASN A 80 -13.86 1.70 3.25
CA ASN A 80 -15.03 1.10 3.86
C ASN A 80 -15.94 0.41 2.84
N TYR A 81 -16.08 0.99 1.64
CA TYR A 81 -16.80 0.33 0.55
C TYR A 81 -16.16 -1.01 0.16
N ARG A 82 -14.83 -1.05 -0.01
CA ARG A 82 -14.11 -2.29 -0.33
C ARG A 82 -14.23 -3.35 0.76
N VAL A 83 -14.19 -2.95 2.03
CA VAL A 83 -14.43 -3.84 3.17
C VAL A 83 -15.87 -4.37 3.15
N LYS A 84 -16.87 -3.49 3.02
CA LYS A 84 -18.30 -3.88 2.97
C LYS A 84 -18.62 -4.81 1.79
N SER A 85 -17.95 -4.62 0.66
CA SER A 85 -18.09 -5.48 -0.52
C SER A 85 -17.34 -6.82 -0.42
N ALA A 86 -16.68 -7.10 0.71
CA ALA A 86 -15.81 -8.27 0.92
C ALA A 86 -14.60 -8.38 -0.04
N ARG A 87 -14.31 -7.31 -0.79
CA ARG A 87 -13.08 -7.18 -1.59
C ARG A 87 -11.86 -7.05 -0.68
N PHE A 88 -11.95 -6.25 0.38
CA PHE A 88 -10.91 -6.14 1.39
C PHE A 88 -11.24 -7.04 2.57
N ARG A 89 -10.34 -7.95 2.90
CA ARG A 89 -10.43 -8.84 4.06
C ARG A 89 -9.28 -8.58 5.03
N ILE A 90 -9.50 -8.85 6.30
CA ILE A 90 -8.47 -8.80 7.35
C ILE A 90 -7.85 -10.19 7.47
#